data_AF-A0AAW5JPN9-F1
#
_entry.id   AF-A0AAW5JPN9-F1
#
_cell.length_a   1.000
_cell.length_b   1.000
_cell.length_c   1.000
_cell.angle_alpha   90.00
_cell.angle_beta   90.00
_cell.angle_gamma   90.00
#
_symmetry.space_group_name_H-M   'P 1'
#
loop_
_entity.id
_entity.type
_entity.pdbx_description
1 polymer ?
#
loop_
_entity_poly.entity_id
_entity_poly.type
_entity_poly.pdbx_seq_one_letter_code
_entity_poly.pdbx_strand_id
1 'polypeptide(L)'
;PNRYDEVGLFSGILFCAYCGSVMYQQRYQTDKRKQDCYICGNYKKRTHDCTAHFIRTDLLTAGVLSNLRKVSSYAAKHEARFIKLLIEQNEDGGKRTNA
;
A
#
# COMPACT_ATOMS: atom_id res chain seq x y z
N PRO A 1 -4.82 21.51 8.24
CA PRO A 1 -5.52 20.51 9.09
C PRO A 1 -6.22 19.45 8.24
N ASN A 2 -6.04 18.17 8.57
CA ASN A 2 -6.79 17.08 7.94
C ASN A 2 -8.22 17.06 8.50
N ARG A 3 -9.22 16.83 7.65
CA ARG A 3 -10.64 16.84 8.04
C ARG A 3 -10.97 15.91 9.22
N TYR A 4 -10.17 14.87 9.42
CA TYR A 4 -10.42 13.83 10.41
C TYR A 4 -9.36 13.74 11.51
N ASP A 5 -8.40 14.68 11.55
CA ASP A 5 -7.25 14.69 12.49
C ASP A 5 -6.44 13.38 12.58
N GLU A 6 -6.71 12.45 11.67
CA GLU A 6 -6.13 11.12 11.60
C GLU A 6 -5.63 10.83 10.18
N VAL A 7 -4.38 10.43 10.07
CA VAL A 7 -3.80 9.95 8.82
C VAL A 7 -4.21 8.49 8.61
N GLY A 8 -4.70 8.17 7.41
CA GLY A 8 -5.01 6.78 7.07
C GLY A 8 -3.76 5.90 7.05
N LEU A 9 -3.86 4.64 7.49
CA LEU A 9 -2.75 3.70 7.68
C LEU A 9 -1.75 3.64 6.50
N PHE A 10 -2.26 3.69 5.27
CA PHE A 10 -1.45 3.59 4.05
C PHE A 10 -1.28 4.93 3.30
N SER A 11 -1.59 6.06 3.96
CA SER A 11 -1.42 7.37 3.32
C SER A 11 0.05 7.68 3.10
N GLY A 12 0.40 8.13 1.90
CA GLY A 12 1.78 8.47 1.53
C GLY A 12 2.62 7.31 0.99
N ILE A 13 2.10 6.08 1.03
CA ILE A 13 2.81 4.89 0.52
C ILE A 13 2.07 4.16 -0.62
N LEU A 14 0.82 4.54 -0.89
CA LEU A 14 0.03 3.98 -2.00
C LEU A 14 0.11 4.85 -3.24
N PHE A 15 0.34 4.19 -4.37
CA PHE A 15 0.38 4.79 -5.69
C PHE A 15 -0.55 4.05 -6.64
N CYS A 16 -1.18 4.80 -7.54
CA CYS A 16 -1.98 4.23 -8.61
C CYS A 16 -1.07 3.47 -9.57
N ALA A 17 -1.35 2.18 -9.80
CA ALA A 17 -0.55 1.35 -10.69
C ALA A 17 -0.53 1.83 -12.15
N TYR A 18 -1.52 2.62 -12.57
CA TYR A 18 -1.68 3.06 -13.96
C TYR A 18 -1.06 4.43 -14.24
N CYS A 19 -1.28 5.41 -13.37
CA CYS A 19 -0.83 6.79 -13.60
C CYS A 19 0.25 7.25 -12.63
N GLY A 20 0.71 6.39 -11.71
CA GLY A 20 1.73 6.72 -10.71
C GLY A 20 1.33 7.75 -9.65
N SER A 21 0.14 8.36 -9.74
CA SER A 21 -0.30 9.35 -8.76
C SER A 21 -0.53 8.74 -7.38
N VAL A 22 -0.23 9.50 -6.33
CA VAL A 22 -0.52 9.13 -4.94
C VAL A 22 -2.02 8.85 -4.77
N MET A 23 -2.36 7.77 -4.07
CA MET A 23 -3.75 7.47 -3.72
C MET A 23 -4.15 8.17 -2.42
N TYR A 24 -5.32 8.79 -2.41
CA TYR A 24 -5.85 9.47 -1.23
C TYR A 24 -6.91 8.64 -0.54
N GLN A 25 -6.92 8.67 0.79
CA GLN A 25 -8.02 8.07 1.56
C GLN A 25 -9.32 8.85 1.34
N GLN A 26 -10.40 8.12 1.09
CA GLN A 26 -11.77 8.59 1.01
C GLN A 26 -12.58 7.85 2.07
N ARG A 27 -13.19 8.62 2.97
CA ARG A 27 -14.03 8.14 4.07
C ARG A 27 -15.47 8.50 3.76
N TYR A 28 -16.39 7.55 3.91
CA TYR A 28 -17.82 7.79 3.72
C TYR A 28 -18.50 8.01 5.09
N GLN A 29 -19.49 8.90 5.14
CA GLN A 29 -20.31 9.13 6.35
C GLN A 29 -21.30 7.96 6.52
N THR A 30 -20.78 6.82 6.95
CA THR A 30 -21.58 5.63 7.27
C THR A 30 -21.06 5.04 8.57
N ASP A 31 -21.95 4.45 9.38
CA ASP A 31 -21.57 3.80 10.64
C ASP A 31 -20.56 2.66 10.44
N LYS A 32 -20.53 2.09 9.22
CA LYS A 32 -19.65 1.00 8.84
C LYS A 32 -18.55 1.52 7.92
N ARG A 33 -17.35 1.70 8.47
CA ARG A 33 -16.11 2.07 7.74
C ARG A 33 -15.66 1.05 6.68
N LYS A 34 -16.45 0.00 6.40
CA LYS A 34 -16.20 -1.02 5.37
C LYS A 34 -16.21 -0.46 3.93
N GLN A 35 -16.77 0.73 3.74
CA GLN A 35 -16.82 1.39 2.43
C GLN A 35 -15.62 2.31 2.18
N ASP A 36 -14.82 2.61 3.21
CA ASP A 36 -13.64 3.46 3.05
C ASP A 36 -12.69 2.88 2.02
N CYS A 37 -12.11 3.75 1.21
CA CYS A 37 -11.20 3.35 0.14
C CYS A 37 -10.03 4.31 -0.01
N TYR A 38 -8.98 3.84 -0.67
CA TYR A 38 -7.98 4.68 -1.28
C TYR A 38 -8.32 4.84 -2.75
N ILE A 39 -8.41 6.08 -3.21
CA ILE A 39 -8.78 6.45 -4.58
C ILE A 39 -7.59 7.13 -5.27
N CYS A 40 -7.41 6.85 -6.56
CA CYS A 40 -6.38 7.48 -7.39
C CYS A 40 -6.46 9.01 -7.31
N GLY A 41 -5.31 9.67 -7.14
CA GLY A 41 -5.21 11.12 -6.99
C GLY A 41 -5.64 11.89 -8.22
N ASN A 42 -5.23 11.46 -9.41
CA ASN A 42 -5.61 12.12 -10.66
C ASN A 42 -7.12 12.00 -10.93
N TYR A 43 -7.70 10.82 -10.68
CA TYR A 43 -9.14 10.63 -10.79
C TYR A 43 -9.91 11.51 -9.80
N LYS A 44 -9.47 11.55 -8.53
CA LYS A 44 -10.08 12.40 -7.49
C LYS A 44 -10.03 13.88 -7.85
N LYS A 45 -8.92 14.34 -8.44
CA LYS A 45 -8.72 15.72 -8.91
C LYS A 45 -9.38 16.00 -10.27
N ARG A 46 -9.95 14.98 -10.93
CA ARG A 46 -10.62 15.07 -12.24
C ARG A 46 -9.69 15.58 -13.36
N THR A 47 -8.43 15.14 -13.38
CA THR A 47 -7.45 15.61 -14.38
C THR A 47 -7.51 14.89 -15.73
N HIS A 48 -8.46 13.96 -15.95
CA HIS A 48 -8.56 13.07 -17.12
C HIS A 48 -7.37 12.12 -17.39
N ASP A 49 -6.27 12.22 -16.64
CA ASP A 49 -5.07 11.36 -16.78
C ASP A 49 -5.26 9.93 -16.22
N CYS A 50 -6.43 9.61 -15.67
CA CYS A 50 -6.71 8.30 -15.09
C CYS A 50 -8.22 8.03 -14.98
N THR A 51 -8.60 6.75 -14.92
CA THR A 51 -9.97 6.29 -14.67
C THR A 51 -10.21 6.05 -13.17
N ALA A 52 -11.40 5.57 -12.82
CA ALA A 52 -11.88 5.39 -11.45
C ALA A 52 -11.19 4.23 -10.68
N HIS A 53 -9.87 4.31 -10.48
CA HIS A 53 -9.13 3.33 -9.70
C HIS A 53 -9.28 3.58 -8.20
N PHE A 54 -9.72 2.55 -7.48
CA PHE A 54 -9.78 2.56 -6.02
C PHE A 54 -9.55 1.16 -5.45
N ILE A 55 -9.13 1.12 -4.19
CA ILE A 55 -9.03 -0.10 -3.40
C ILE A 55 -9.66 0.15 -2.03
N ARG A 56 -10.50 -0.77 -1.58
CA ARG A 56 -11.12 -0.67 -0.24
C ARG A 56 -10.09 -0.84 0.86
N THR A 57 -10.21 -0.02 1.90
CA THR A 57 -9.27 0.02 3.02
C THR A 57 -9.25 -1.29 3.80
N ASP A 58 -10.41 -1.93 3.99
CA ASP A 58 -10.51 -3.19 4.73
C ASP A 58 -9.89 -4.37 3.96
N LEU A 59 -10.14 -4.47 2.65
CA LEU A 59 -9.50 -5.46 1.79
C LEU A 59 -7.99 -5.26 1.70
N LEU A 60 -7.52 -4.01 1.55
CA LEU A 60 -6.10 -3.70 1.55
C LEU A 60 -5.45 -4.08 2.88
N THR A 61 -6.06 -3.70 4.00
CA THR A 61 -5.55 -4.02 5.34
C THR A 61 -5.45 -5.54 5.54
N ALA A 62 -6.50 -6.28 5.17
CA ALA A 62 -6.52 -7.73 5.28
C ALA A 62 -5.44 -8.39 4.40
N GLY A 63 -5.26 -7.90 3.17
CA GLY A 63 -4.24 -8.39 2.24
C GLY A 63 -2.81 -8.16 2.77
N VAL A 64 -2.51 -6.93 3.21
CA VAL A 64 -1.20 -6.58 3.77
C VAL A 64 -0.92 -7.39 5.03
N LEU A 65 -1.88 -7.48 5.96
CA LEU A 65 -1.73 -8.27 7.18
C LEU A 65 -1.51 -9.75 6.89
N SER A 66 -2.26 -10.32 5.93
CA SER A 66 -2.06 -11.71 5.52
C SER A 66 -0.66 -11.93 4.94
N ASN A 67 -0.17 -11.01 4.11
CA ASN A 67 1.16 -11.11 3.55
C ASN A 67 2.25 -11.02 4.63
N LEU A 68 2.13 -10.07 5.55
CA LEU A 68 3.06 -9.93 6.68
C LEU A 68 3.10 -11.21 7.52
N ARG A 69 1.93 -11.79 7.86
CA ARG A 69 1.86 -13.07 8.58
C ARG A 69 2.54 -14.22 7.84
N LYS A 70 2.38 -14.28 6.50
CA LYS A 70 3.04 -15.29 5.67
C LYS A 70 4.56 -15.13 5.69
N VAL A 71 5.06 -13.91 5.48
CA VAL A 71 6.50 -13.60 5.50
C VAL A 71 7.09 -13.90 6.89
N SER A 72 6.45 -13.44 7.96
CA SER A 72 6.92 -13.71 9.33
C SER A 72 6.88 -15.20 9.66
N SER A 73 5.84 -15.93 9.25
CA SER A 73 5.77 -17.38 9.48
C SER A 73 6.85 -18.14 8.70
N TYR A 74 7.15 -17.70 7.47
CA TYR A 74 8.24 -18.29 6.68
C TYR A 74 9.60 -18.02 7.34
N ALA A 75 9.86 -16.78 7.77
CA ALA A 75 11.10 -16.42 8.45
C ALA A 75 11.31 -17.24 9.73
N ALA A 76 10.27 -17.39 10.55
CA ALA A 76 10.34 -18.17 11.78
C ALA A 76 10.60 -19.67 11.56
N LYS A 77 10.13 -20.24 10.43
CA LYS A 77 10.34 -21.66 10.10
C LYS A 77 11.65 -21.94 9.37
N HIS A 78 12.19 -20.94 8.68
CA HIS A 78 13.30 -21.10 7.74
C HIS A 78 14.35 -20.00 7.89
N GLU A 79 14.82 -19.77 9.12
CA GLU A 79 15.72 -18.68 9.48
C GLU A 79 16.95 -18.58 8.56
N ALA A 80 17.73 -19.66 8.42
CA ALA A 80 18.93 -19.66 7.57
C ALA A 80 18.66 -19.33 6.10
N ARG A 81 17.55 -19.84 5.54
CA ARG A 81 17.16 -19.56 4.14
C ARG A 81 16.61 -18.14 3.98
N PHE A 82 15.91 -17.63 4.98
CA PHE A 82 15.40 -16.27 4.98
C PHE A 82 16.54 -15.24 5.04
N ILE A 83 17.54 -15.46 5.90
CA ILE A 83 18.74 -14.61 5.94
C ILE A 83 19.47 -14.61 4.60
N LYS A 84 19.64 -15.77 3.96
CA LYS A 84 20.25 -15.86 2.63
C LYS A 84 19.48 -15.02 1.58
N LEU A 85 18.15 -15.15 1.55
CA LEU A 85 17.29 -14.36 0.64
C LEU A 85 17.38 -12.85 0.91
N LEU A 86 17.49 -12.43 2.17
CA LEU A 86 17.64 -11.01 2.52
C LEU A 86 19.00 -10.45 2.06
N ILE A 87 20.08 -11.22 2.19
CA ILE A 87 21.41 -10.82 1.70
C ILE A 87 21.36 -10.65 0.18
N GLU A 88 20.83 -11.65 -0.54
CA GLU A 88 20.68 -11.60 -2.00
C GLU A 88 19.84 -10.38 -2.47
N GLN A 89 18.71 -10.09 -1.79
CA GLN A 89 17.88 -8.93 -2.11
C GLN A 89 18.58 -7.58 -1.85
N ASN A 90 19.39 -7.48 -0.81
CA ASN A 90 20.14 -6.25 -0.51
C ASN A 90 21.27 -6.01 -1.52
N GLU A 91 21.94 -7.07 -1.97
CA GLU A 91 22.97 -7.00 -3.01
C GLU A 91 22.37 -6.58 -4.37
N ASP A 92 21.16 -7.03 -4.68
CA ASP A 92 20.44 -6.65 -5.91
C ASP A 92 19.73 -5.28 -5.81
N GLY A 93 19.43 -4.81 -4.60
CA GLY A 93 18.91 -3.46 -4.32
C GLY A 93 20.00 -2.39 -4.44
N GLY A 94 21.21 -2.66 -3.94
CA GLY A 94 22.34 -1.73 -4.00
C GLY A 94 22.82 -1.44 -5.43
N LYS A 95 22.60 -2.36 -6.37
CA LYS A 95 22.89 -2.15 -7.80
C LYS A 95 21.91 -1.19 -8.49
N ARG A 96 20.68 -1.02 -7.97
CA ARG A 96 19.64 -0.16 -8.58
C ARG A 96 19.71 1.29 -8.11
N THR A 97 20.35 1.56 -6.97
CA THR A 97 20.57 2.92 -6.44
C THR A 97 21.77 3.64 -7.07
N ASN A 98 22.59 2.94 -7.87
CA ASN A 98 23.78 3.48 -8.54
C ASN A 98 23.64 3.60 -10.06
N ALA A 99 22.41 3.60 -10.59
CA ALA A 99 22.11 3.77 -12.02
C ALA A 99 21.25 5.02 -12.24
#